data_AF-A0A846PQ30-F1
#
_entry.id   AF-A0A846PQ30-F1
#
_cell.length_a   1.000
_cell.length_b   1.000
_cell.length_c   1.000
_cell.angle_alpha   90.00
_cell.angle_beta   90.00
_cell.angle_gamma   90.00
#
_symmetry.space_group_name_H-M   'P 1'
#
loop_
_entity.id
_entity.type
_entity.pdbx_description
1 polymer ?
#
loop_
_entity_poly.entity_id
_entity_poly.type
_entity_poly.pdbx_seq_one_letter_code
_entity_poly.pdbx_strand_id
1 'polypeptide(L)'
;MNKLETMTIYKKFQDEFGLEEAAIINAENMHLELLEKNPFKYESFYLLAAVCLYSISQSGPNSVSLEDIERISHIKKDEIEKCYNLVLDIE
;
A
#
# COMPACT_ATOMS: atom_id res chain seq x y z
N MET A 1 10.87 13.81 3.02
CA MET A 1 10.61 12.38 3.21
C MET A 1 11.68 11.61 2.45
N ASN A 2 12.32 10.60 3.05
CA ASN A 2 13.45 9.91 2.42
C ASN A 2 12.93 8.76 1.56
N LYS A 3 13.23 8.76 0.26
CA LYS A 3 12.90 7.69 -0.71
C LYS A 3 13.30 6.27 -0.23
N LEU A 4 14.27 6.22 0.69
CA LEU A 4 14.79 5.01 1.32
C LEU A 4 13.76 4.28 2.21
N GLU A 5 12.90 5.00 2.93
CA GLU A 5 11.92 4.39 3.84
C GLU A 5 10.80 3.71 3.05
N THR A 6 10.34 4.33 1.96
CA THR A 6 9.35 3.78 1.02
C THR A 6 9.85 2.49 0.38
N MET A 7 11.06 2.52 -0.20
CA MET A 7 11.65 1.35 -0.85
C MET A 7 11.79 0.16 0.10
N THR A 8 12.03 0.41 1.39
CA THR A 8 12.20 -0.67 2.39
C THR A 8 10.88 -1.40 2.67
N ILE A 9 9.77 -0.66 2.67
CA ILE A 9 8.43 -1.21 2.95
C ILE A 9 7.94 -2.08 1.80
N TYR A 10 8.02 -1.57 0.56
CA TYR A 10 7.55 -2.29 -0.60
C TYR A 10 8.42 -3.51 -0.91
N LYS A 11 9.74 -3.43 -0.68
CA LYS A 11 10.61 -4.58 -0.80
C LYS A 11 10.25 -5.69 0.19
N LYS A 12 9.90 -5.35 1.44
CA LYS A 12 9.41 -6.33 2.41
C LYS A 12 8.13 -7.01 1.92
N PHE A 13 7.18 -6.24 1.38
CA PHE A 13 5.96 -6.82 0.81
C PHE A 13 6.25 -7.69 -0.43
N GLN A 14 7.18 -7.28 -1.28
CA GLN A 14 7.60 -8.06 -2.44
C GLN A 14 8.15 -9.44 -2.03
N ASP A 15 9.06 -9.46 -1.06
CA ASP A 15 9.71 -10.67 -0.58
C ASP A 15 8.72 -11.62 0.10
N GLU A 16 7.76 -11.09 0.86
CA GLU A 16 6.77 -11.88 1.61
C GLU A 16 5.60 -12.40 0.74
N PHE A 17 5.20 -11.65 -0.29
CA PHE A 17 4.06 -12.01 -1.14
C PHE A 17 4.46 -12.60 -2.50
N GLY A 18 5.75 -12.55 -2.87
CA GLY A 18 6.21 -12.96 -4.20
C GLY A 18 5.60 -12.12 -5.31
N LEU A 19 5.36 -10.83 -5.06
CA LEU A 19 4.77 -9.92 -6.03
C LEU A 19 5.76 -9.59 -7.15
N GLU A 20 5.21 -9.40 -8.36
CA GLU A 20 6.00 -8.93 -9.48
C GLU A 20 6.51 -7.52 -9.23
N GLU A 21 7.73 -7.23 -9.68
CA GLU A 21 8.36 -5.90 -9.54
C GLU A 21 7.48 -4.78 -10.13
N ALA A 22 6.77 -5.07 -11.23
CA ALA A 22 5.82 -4.14 -11.83
C ALA A 22 4.67 -3.76 -10.88
N ALA A 23 4.13 -4.71 -10.11
CA ALA A 23 3.09 -4.44 -9.13
C ALA A 23 3.61 -3.54 -7.99
N ILE A 24 4.84 -3.76 -7.57
CA ILE A 24 5.51 -2.92 -6.57
C ILE A 24 5.70 -1.49 -7.06
N ILE A 25 6.24 -1.32 -8.27
CA ILE A 25 6.45 0.00 -8.88
C ILE A 25 5.13 0.75 -9.02
N ASN A 26 4.06 0.07 -9.45
CA ASN A 26 2.74 0.69 -9.58
C ASN A 26 2.18 1.12 -8.22
N ALA A 27 2.37 0.31 -7.18
CA ALA A 27 1.92 0.65 -5.83
C ALA A 27 2.74 1.81 -5.23
N GLU A 28 4.04 1.89 -5.50
CA GLU A 28 4.89 3.03 -5.13
C GLU A 28 4.44 4.32 -5.83
N ASN A 29 4.18 4.26 -7.13
CA ASN A 29 3.71 5.41 -7.90
C ASN A 29 2.36 5.91 -7.37
N MET A 30 1.41 5.00 -7.14
CA MET A 30 0.11 5.34 -6.54
C MET A 30 0.27 6.03 -5.18
N HIS A 31 1.17 5.53 -4.33
CA HIS A 31 1.44 6.13 -3.03
C HIS A 31 1.97 7.57 -3.18
N LEU A 32 2.95 7.78 -4.06
CA LEU A 32 3.50 9.11 -4.32
C LEU A 32 2.42 10.07 -4.82
N GLU A 33 1.59 9.66 -5.78
CA GLU A 33 0.48 10.47 -6.29
C GLU A 33 -0.53 10.86 -5.19
N LEU A 34 -0.86 9.91 -4.30
CA LEU A 34 -1.79 10.18 -3.20
C LEU A 34 -1.23 11.18 -2.20
N LEU A 35 0.07 11.11 -1.90
CA LEU A 35 0.74 12.07 -1.04
C LEU A 35 0.92 13.44 -1.70
N GLU A 36 1.15 13.49 -3.01
CA GLU A 36 1.20 14.76 -3.75
C GLU A 36 -0.17 15.45 -3.74
N LYS A 37 -1.26 14.70 -3.92
CA LYS A 37 -2.62 15.25 -3.88
C LYS A 37 -3.05 15.65 -2.47
N ASN A 38 -2.74 14.83 -1.46
CA ASN A 38 -3.27 14.97 -0.11
C ASN A 38 -2.24 14.59 0.98
N PRO A 39 -1.18 15.40 1.18
CA PRO A 39 -0.04 15.02 2.03
C PRO A 39 -0.38 14.84 3.51
N PHE A 40 -1.47 15.44 4.00
CA PHE A 40 -1.89 15.39 5.41
C PHE A 40 -3.11 14.49 5.66
N LYS A 41 -3.69 13.86 4.61
CA LYS A 41 -4.90 13.04 4.73
C LYS A 41 -4.63 11.68 5.36
N TYR A 42 -3.41 11.17 5.23
CA TYR A 42 -3.05 9.82 5.64
C TYR A 42 -2.25 9.83 6.94
N GLU A 43 -2.78 9.14 7.94
CA GLU A 43 -2.21 9.10 9.30
C GLU A 43 -0.89 8.34 9.37
N SER A 44 -0.69 7.37 8.47
CA SER A 44 0.49 6.51 8.47
C SER A 44 0.95 6.20 7.05
N PHE A 45 2.23 6.45 6.81
CA PHE A 45 2.91 6.11 5.55
C PHE A 45 2.92 4.60 5.30
N TYR A 46 3.11 3.82 6.37
CA TYR A 46 3.11 2.36 6.28
C TYR A 46 1.71 1.82 5.95
N LEU A 47 0.68 2.41 6.54
CA LEU A 47 -0.72 2.11 6.23
C LEU A 47 -1.07 2.45 4.79
N LEU A 48 -0.64 3.62 4.30
CA LEU A 48 -0.85 4.02 2.91
C LEU A 48 -0.14 3.09 1.93
N ALA A 49 1.09 2.65 2.25
CA ALA A 49 1.81 1.69 1.42
C ALA A 49 1.08 0.34 1.34
N ALA A 50 0.60 -0.16 2.48
CA ALA A 50 -0.22 -1.38 2.57
C ALA A 50 -1.50 -1.27 1.71
N VAL A 51 -2.20 -0.14 1.79
CA VAL A 51 -3.41 0.15 1.00
C VAL A 51 -3.12 0.22 -0.50
N CYS A 52 -2.02 0.86 -0.91
CA CYS A 52 -1.64 0.93 -2.33
C CYS A 52 -1.28 -0.45 -2.87
N LEU A 53 -0.56 -1.26 -2.08
CA LEU A 53 -0.22 -2.64 -2.44
C LEU A 53 -1.48 -3.50 -2.58
N TYR A 54 -2.40 -3.41 -1.60
CA TYR A 54 -3.69 -4.08 -1.67
C TYR A 54 -4.42 -3.73 -2.97
N SER A 55 -4.57 -2.44 -3.25
CA SER A 55 -5.28 -1.91 -4.42
C SER A 55 -4.72 -2.44 -5.74
N ILE A 56 -3.40 -2.37 -5.92
CA ILE A 56 -2.73 -2.82 -7.15
C ILE A 56 -2.76 -4.34 -7.27
N SER A 57 -2.69 -5.08 -6.16
CA SER A 57 -2.74 -6.55 -6.21
C SER A 57 -4.10 -7.07 -6.71
N GLN A 58 -5.20 -6.35 -6.48
CA GLN A 58 -6.54 -6.79 -6.91
C GLN A 58 -6.71 -6.89 -8.42
N SER A 59 -5.91 -6.14 -9.19
CA SER A 59 -5.92 -6.15 -10.66
C SER A 59 -4.90 -7.12 -11.26
N GLY A 60 -4.09 -7.79 -10.43
CA GLY A 60 -3.06 -8.75 -10.85
C GLY A 60 -3.47 -10.22 -10.67
N PRO A 61 -2.64 -11.16 -11.17
CA PRO A 61 -2.86 -12.60 -11.01
C PRO A 61 -2.64 -13.10 -9.57
N ASN A 62 -1.88 -12.34 -8.77
CA ASN A 62 -1.56 -12.65 -7.37
C ASN A 62 -2.23 -11.62 -6.45
N SER A 63 -3.55 -11.73 -6.29
CA SER A 63 -4.29 -10.84 -5.39
C SER A 63 -3.90 -11.09 -3.94
N VAL A 64 -3.59 -10.00 -3.22
CA VAL A 64 -3.25 -10.04 -1.80
C VAL A 64 -4.51 -9.76 -1.00
N SER A 65 -4.80 -10.58 0.00
CA SER A 65 -5.94 -10.36 0.90
C SER A 65 -5.62 -9.32 1.98
N LEU A 66 -6.65 -8.76 2.64
CA LEU A 66 -6.42 -7.85 3.77
C LEU A 66 -5.83 -8.59 4.97
N GLU A 67 -6.22 -9.85 5.16
CA GLU A 67 -5.71 -10.75 6.18
C GLU A 67 -4.21 -11.02 5.99
N ASP A 68 -3.78 -11.17 4.75
CA ASP A 68 -2.38 -11.32 4.37
C ASP A 68 -1.55 -10.08 4.71
N ILE A 69 -2.10 -8.90 4.44
CA ILE A 69 -1.45 -7.63 4.78
C ILE A 69 -1.40 -7.46 6.29
N GLU A 70 -2.48 -7.73 7.03
CA GLU A 70 -2.47 -7.67 8.50
C GLU A 70 -1.41 -8.61 9.09
N ARG A 71 -1.26 -9.82 8.55
CA ARG A 71 -0.29 -10.81 9.02
C ARG A 71 1.16 -10.32 8.90
N ILE A 72 1.52 -9.65 7.80
CA ILE A 72 2.91 -9.23 7.51
C ILE A 72 3.24 -7.82 8.02
N SER A 73 2.26 -6.92 7.97
CA SER A 73 2.40 -5.53 8.37
C SER A 73 2.09 -5.30 9.85
N HIS A 74 1.35 -6.21 10.47
CA HIS A 74 0.77 -6.06 11.81
C HIS A 74 -0.22 -4.88 11.94
N ILE A 75 -0.64 -4.28 10.82
CA ILE A 75 -1.70 -3.28 10.78
C ILE A 75 -3.05 -4.00 10.83
N LYS A 76 -4.01 -3.52 11.61
CA LYS A 76 -5.32 -4.16 11.66
C LYS A 76 -6.08 -4.03 10.35
N LYS A 77 -6.74 -5.10 9.91
CA LYS A 77 -7.59 -5.09 8.71
C LYS A 77 -8.54 -3.88 8.68
N ASP A 78 -9.20 -3.58 9.79
CA ASP A 78 -10.15 -2.46 9.90
C ASP A 78 -9.49 -1.09 9.61
N GLU A 79 -8.21 -0.93 9.98
CA GLU A 79 -7.44 0.29 9.68
C GLU A 79 -7.10 0.38 8.19
N ILE A 80 -6.77 -0.76 7.57
CA ILE A 80 -6.50 -0.87 6.14
C ILE A 80 -7.77 -0.54 5.35
N GLU A 81 -8.92 -1.11 5.72
CA GLU A 81 -10.22 -0.83 5.08
C GLU A 81 -10.61 0.64 5.22
N LYS A 82 -10.46 1.22 6.42
CA LYS A 82 -10.75 2.64 6.65
C LYS A 82 -9.89 3.53 5.75
N CYS A 83 -8.59 3.26 5.66
CA CYS A 83 -7.68 4.03 4.82
C CYS A 83 -7.94 3.80 3.33
N TYR A 84 -8.29 2.58 2.92
CA TYR A 84 -8.69 2.27 1.55
C TYR A 84 -9.92 3.08 1.12
N ASN A 85 -10.94 3.18 1.97
CA ASN A 85 -12.11 4.02 1.68
C ASN A 85 -11.72 5.51 1.55
N LEU A 86 -10.79 6.00 2.38
CA LEU A 86 -10.27 7.37 2.24
C LEU A 86 -9.54 7.60 0.91
N VAL A 87 -8.88 6.57 0.36
CA VAL A 87 -8.22 6.64 -0.95
C VAL A 87 -9.26 6.67 -2.07
N LEU A 88 -10.34 5.91 -1.96
CA LEU A 88 -11.43 5.89 -2.94
C LEU A 88 -12.23 7.20 -2.96
N ASP A 89 -12.36 7.88 -1.82
CA ASP A 89 -13.06 9.17 -1.68
C ASP A 89 -12.27 10.37 -2.30
N ILE A 90 -11.29 10.13 -3.19
CA ILE A 90 -10.62 11.18 -3.96
C ILE A 90 -11.33 11.30 -5.32
N GLU A 91 -12.47 11.98 -5.30
CA GLU A 91 -13.14 12.53 -6.49
C GLU A 91 -12.56 13.89 -6.88
#